data_AF-A0A3D8QPP4-F1
#
_entry.id   AF-A0A3D8QPP4-F1
#
_cell.length_a   1.000
_cell.length_b   1.000
_cell.length_c   1.000
_cell.angle_alpha   90.00
_cell.angle_beta   90.00
_cell.angle_gamma   90.00
#
_symmetry.space_group_name_H-M   'P 1'
#
loop_
_entity.id
_entity.type
_entity.pdbx_description
1 polymer ?
#
loop_
_entity_poly.entity_id
_entity_poly.type
_entity_poly.pdbx_seq_one_letter_code
_entity_poly.pdbx_strand_id
1 'polypeptide(L)'
;MAPKSVIIVGGSVAGLLQGLQLKRSGSNVIVLEQDPSKDRHSHESGVSIGPTVVSLLEKYDATGRPAAIPTQFMSAAWRQRLRVVNTTWPHNMSNWGCLYLILRANFDGMASETVPCPPPPKPTDGNVEYRGGKRVTGVSYNPEKGLVRVQFVDVTTAEESSVTAEMVIAADGVHSTVRKLLQIPTRETYAGAPEHRPAGTGQPGGMGRAGCSVPTADDRAACRGGDQDAEAVRDQGRGSTVQHAEFLRWASGVGGGCVYNLSIALGDGVRAGGAACLADGSSLAGRDHAAGAGR
;
A
#
# COMPACT_ATOMS: atom_id res chain seq x y z
N MET A 1 -5.87 -5.00 21.23
CA MET A 1 -4.43 -5.35 21.29
C MET A 1 -4.01 -5.71 19.87
N ALA A 2 -2.83 -5.30 19.39
CA ALA A 2 -2.37 -5.71 18.07
C ALA A 2 -2.07 -7.22 18.06
N PRO A 3 -2.25 -7.94 16.92
CA PRO A 3 -1.89 -9.36 16.82
C PRO A 3 -0.38 -9.54 17.09
N LYS A 4 0.01 -10.64 17.74
CA LYS A 4 1.42 -10.94 18.02
C LYS A 4 2.16 -11.42 16.79
N SER A 5 1.48 -12.12 15.89
CA SER A 5 2.06 -12.64 14.63
C SER A 5 1.13 -12.35 13.45
N VAL A 6 1.71 -11.84 12.37
CA VAL A 6 0.99 -11.48 11.15
C VAL A 6 1.75 -12.01 9.92
N ILE A 7 1.02 -12.58 8.98
CA ILE A 7 1.52 -12.85 7.63
C ILE A 7 0.86 -11.88 6.66
N ILE A 8 1.65 -11.23 5.80
CA ILE A 8 1.18 -10.37 4.72
C ILE A 8 1.49 -11.06 3.40
N VAL A 9 0.47 -11.28 2.58
CA VAL A 9 0.60 -11.86 1.25
C VAL A 9 0.67 -10.73 0.22
N GLY A 10 1.83 -10.53 -0.40
CA GLY A 10 2.13 -9.41 -1.29
C GLY A 10 3.07 -8.39 -0.63
N GLY A 11 4.29 -8.23 -1.17
CA GLY A 11 5.34 -7.37 -0.63
C GLY A 11 5.49 -6.03 -1.35
N SER A 12 4.42 -5.52 -1.95
CA SER A 12 4.41 -4.19 -2.56
C SER A 12 3.99 -3.11 -1.56
N VAL A 13 3.79 -1.87 -2.04
CA VAL A 13 3.52 -0.68 -1.22
C VAL A 13 2.42 -0.89 -0.18
N ALA A 14 1.27 -1.44 -0.56
CA ALA A 14 0.17 -1.68 0.38
C ALA A 14 0.54 -2.65 1.51
N GLY A 15 1.17 -3.79 1.17
CA GLY A 15 1.62 -4.77 2.15
C GLY A 15 2.71 -4.22 3.07
N LEU A 16 3.65 -3.46 2.54
CA LEU A 16 4.73 -2.85 3.31
C LEU A 16 4.27 -1.70 4.21
N LEU A 17 3.32 -0.87 3.78
CA LEU A 17 2.72 0.16 4.64
C LEU A 17 2.08 -0.47 5.88
N GLN A 18 1.29 -1.53 5.66
CA GLN A 18 0.64 -2.26 6.74
C GLN A 18 1.65 -3.01 7.61
N GLY A 19 2.64 -3.65 7.00
CA GLY A 19 3.72 -4.35 7.70
C GLY A 19 4.54 -3.42 8.56
N LEU A 20 4.85 -2.22 8.08
CA LEU A 20 5.55 -1.20 8.85
C LEU A 20 4.71 -0.76 10.06
N GLN A 21 3.43 -0.45 9.87
CA GLN A 21 2.55 -0.07 10.98
C GLN A 21 2.50 -1.15 12.08
N LEU A 22 2.35 -2.42 11.68
CA LEU A 22 2.28 -3.56 12.59
C LEU A 22 3.62 -3.80 13.30
N LYS A 23 4.74 -3.75 12.57
CA LYS A 23 6.10 -3.81 13.13
C LYS A 23 6.27 -2.76 14.23
N ARG A 24 5.92 -1.49 13.94
CA ARG A 24 6.04 -0.37 14.89
C ARG A 24 5.11 -0.52 16.10
N SER A 25 4.10 -1.39 16.01
CA SER A 25 3.17 -1.71 17.10
C SER A 25 3.60 -2.95 17.91
N GLY A 26 4.78 -3.52 17.62
CA GLY A 26 5.35 -4.68 18.31
C GLY A 26 4.97 -6.04 17.74
N SER A 27 4.25 -6.10 16.61
CA SER A 27 3.84 -7.36 15.99
C SER A 27 4.97 -8.00 15.19
N ASN A 28 5.11 -9.33 15.27
CA ASN A 28 6.02 -10.06 14.39
C ASN A 28 5.38 -10.21 13.01
N VAL A 29 6.06 -9.80 11.94
CA VAL A 29 5.48 -9.73 10.58
C VAL A 29 6.32 -10.52 9.57
N ILE A 30 5.69 -11.45 8.88
CA ILE A 30 6.27 -12.14 7.71
C ILE A 30 5.58 -11.64 6.45
N VAL A 31 6.35 -11.14 5.48
CA VAL A 31 5.85 -10.79 4.14
C VAL A 31 6.21 -11.92 3.17
N LEU A 32 5.22 -12.43 2.45
CA LEU A 32 5.39 -13.38 1.36
C LEU A 32 5.18 -12.66 0.02
N GLU A 33 6.24 -12.50 -0.76
CA GLU A 33 6.21 -11.87 -2.08
C GLU A 33 6.53 -12.90 -3.17
N GLN A 34 5.70 -13.02 -4.20
CA GLN A 34 5.88 -14.00 -5.27
C GLN A 34 7.06 -13.68 -6.18
N ASP A 35 7.40 -12.40 -6.33
CA ASP A 35 8.51 -11.93 -7.14
C ASP A 35 9.84 -12.22 -6.42
N PRO A 36 10.77 -12.98 -7.03
CA PRO A 36 12.08 -13.27 -6.44
C PRO A 36 13.08 -12.13 -6.60
N SER A 37 12.78 -11.10 -7.39
CA SER A 37 13.71 -9.99 -7.62
C SER A 37 13.99 -9.22 -6.32
N LYS A 38 15.28 -8.96 -6.07
CA LYS A 38 15.72 -8.14 -4.93
C LYS A 38 15.36 -6.67 -5.14
N ASP A 39 15.49 -6.21 -6.39
CA ASP A 39 15.21 -4.85 -6.79
C ASP A 39 14.07 -4.80 -7.81
N ARG A 40 12.99 -4.09 -7.47
CA ARG A 40 11.87 -3.82 -8.37
C ARG A 40 12.14 -2.60 -9.24
N HIS A 41 13.19 -2.67 -10.07
CA HIS A 41 13.56 -1.59 -11.00
C HIS A 41 12.47 -1.29 -12.05
N SER A 42 11.59 -2.25 -12.35
CA SER A 42 10.60 -2.16 -13.43
C SER A 42 9.34 -1.35 -13.12
N HIS A 43 9.22 -0.77 -11.92
CA HIS A 43 7.99 -0.09 -11.48
C HIS A 43 8.22 1.40 -11.19
N GLU A 44 9.03 2.13 -11.96
CA GLU A 44 9.26 3.58 -11.79
C GLU A 44 8.06 4.47 -12.18
N SER A 45 6.83 3.95 -12.07
CA SER A 45 5.65 4.73 -12.39
C SER A 45 5.40 5.80 -11.33
N GLY A 46 5.12 7.01 -11.81
CA GLY A 46 4.63 8.09 -10.96
C GLY A 46 3.31 7.69 -10.31
N VAL A 47 3.15 7.99 -9.03
CA VAL A 47 1.93 7.78 -8.25
C VAL A 47 1.55 9.04 -7.52
N SER A 48 0.27 9.33 -7.44
CA SER A 48 -0.24 10.33 -6.50
C SER A 48 -0.50 9.64 -5.16
N ILE A 49 -0.02 10.21 -4.06
CA ILE A 49 -0.34 9.75 -2.71
C ILE A 49 -1.29 10.73 -2.03
N GLY A 50 -2.37 10.18 -1.47
CA GLY A 50 -3.35 10.97 -0.71
C GLY A 50 -2.87 11.31 0.70
N PRO A 51 -3.58 12.21 1.40
CA PRO A 51 -3.21 12.66 2.75
C PRO A 51 -3.01 11.50 3.75
N THR A 52 -3.81 10.44 3.67
CA THR A 52 -3.70 9.29 4.58
C THR A 52 -2.35 8.58 4.47
N VAL A 53 -1.84 8.41 3.25
CA VAL A 53 -0.53 7.77 3.04
C VAL A 53 0.58 8.69 3.52
N VAL A 54 0.46 10.00 3.27
CA VAL A 54 1.39 11.01 3.78
C VAL A 54 1.48 10.96 5.30
N SER A 55 0.34 11.02 6.00
CA SER A 55 0.33 10.98 7.47
C SER A 55 0.87 9.67 8.05
N LEU A 56 0.70 8.53 7.36
CA LEU A 56 1.31 7.27 7.76
C LEU A 56 2.83 7.33 7.64
N LEU A 57 3.33 7.85 6.52
CA LEU A 57 4.76 8.00 6.27
C LEU A 57 5.39 8.99 7.26
N GLU A 58 4.79 10.16 7.49
CA GLU A 58 5.23 11.12 8.51
C GLU A 58 5.36 10.49 9.90
N LYS A 59 4.48 9.55 10.24
CA LYS A 59 4.47 8.89 11.55
C LYS A 59 5.49 7.76 11.68
N TYR A 60 5.70 6.98 10.63
CA TYR A 60 6.40 5.69 10.73
C TYR A 60 7.70 5.59 9.92
N ASP A 61 7.90 6.46 8.94
CA ASP A 61 9.15 6.58 8.19
C ASP A 61 10.23 7.24 9.06
N ALA A 62 11.34 6.55 9.25
CA ALA A 62 12.49 7.01 10.01
C ALA A 62 13.72 7.26 9.11
N THR A 63 13.56 7.21 7.79
CA THR A 63 14.67 7.43 6.84
C THR A 63 15.04 8.89 6.68
N GLY A 64 14.15 9.80 7.09
CA GLY A 64 14.33 11.25 6.93
C GLY A 64 14.24 11.73 5.48
N ARG A 65 13.89 10.86 4.53
CA ARG A 65 13.78 11.23 3.12
C ARG A 65 12.35 11.67 2.79
N PRO A 66 12.17 12.69 1.92
CA PRO A 66 10.86 13.02 1.41
C PRO A 66 10.29 11.86 0.59
N ALA A 67 9.22 11.24 1.07
CA ALA A 67 8.54 10.14 0.38
C ALA A 67 7.65 10.61 -0.79
N ALA A 68 7.44 11.91 -0.94
CA ALA A 68 6.76 12.52 -2.07
C ALA A 68 7.22 13.97 -2.29
N ILE A 69 6.97 14.46 -3.50
CA ILE A 69 7.17 15.84 -3.91
C ILE A 69 5.81 16.54 -3.90
N PRO A 70 5.64 17.63 -3.13
CA PRO A 70 4.42 18.41 -3.15
C PRO A 70 4.28 19.11 -4.51
N THR A 71 3.14 18.92 -5.14
CA THR A 71 2.75 19.54 -6.42
C THR A 71 1.54 20.42 -6.20
N GLN A 72 1.55 21.62 -6.78
CA GLN A 72 0.49 22.63 -6.56
C GLN A 72 -0.42 22.84 -7.76
N PHE A 73 -0.02 22.43 -8.95
CA PHE A 73 -0.67 22.80 -10.19
C PHE A 73 -1.04 21.58 -11.02
N MET A 74 -2.24 21.61 -11.59
CA MET A 74 -2.68 20.70 -12.63
C MET A 74 -2.97 21.50 -13.90
N SER A 75 -2.44 21.03 -15.03
CA SER A 75 -2.70 21.58 -16.35
C SER A 75 -3.30 20.50 -17.24
N ALA A 76 -4.43 20.80 -17.88
CA ALA A 76 -5.04 19.93 -18.88
C ALA A 76 -4.87 20.54 -20.28
N ALA A 77 -4.38 19.72 -21.21
CA ALA A 77 -4.30 20.05 -22.62
C ALA A 77 -5.49 19.44 -23.38
N TRP A 78 -5.92 20.11 -24.44
CA TRP A 78 -6.91 19.58 -25.37
C TRP A 78 -6.37 19.64 -26.79
N ARG A 79 -6.05 18.47 -27.36
CA ARG A 79 -5.42 18.36 -28.69
C ARG A 79 -4.16 19.22 -28.77
N GLN A 80 -4.14 20.23 -29.63
CA GLN A 80 -3.01 21.16 -29.79
C GLN A 80 -3.03 22.33 -28.78
N ARG A 81 -4.10 22.49 -28.00
CA ARG A 81 -4.21 23.54 -26.99
C ARG A 81 -3.59 23.05 -25.68
N LEU A 82 -2.36 23.47 -25.42
CA LEU A 82 -1.53 22.92 -24.33
C LEU A 82 -2.00 23.25 -22.91
N ARG A 83 -2.84 24.28 -22.73
CA ARG A 83 -3.29 24.77 -21.41
C ARG A 83 -4.75 25.22 -21.47
N VAL A 84 -5.67 24.28 -21.61
CA VAL A 84 -7.11 24.58 -21.63
C VAL A 84 -7.66 24.74 -20.22
N VAL A 85 -7.11 24.01 -19.25
CA VAL A 85 -7.41 24.18 -17.84
C VAL A 85 -6.10 24.28 -17.10
N ASN A 86 -5.92 25.35 -16.32
CA ASN A 86 -4.86 25.45 -15.32
C ASN A 86 -5.55 25.69 -13.99
N THR A 87 -5.34 24.80 -13.04
CA THR A 87 -5.93 24.93 -11.71
C THR A 87 -4.90 24.64 -10.64
N THR A 88 -5.02 25.35 -9.52
CA THR A 88 -4.29 25.02 -8.31
C THR A 88 -4.97 23.83 -7.66
N TRP A 89 -4.28 22.70 -7.65
CA TRP A 89 -4.72 21.48 -6.97
C TRP A 89 -3.52 20.92 -6.21
N PRO A 90 -3.43 21.16 -4.90
CA PRO A 90 -2.41 20.57 -4.06
C PRO A 90 -2.54 19.05 -4.02
N HIS A 91 -1.47 18.35 -4.40
CA HIS A 91 -1.37 16.89 -4.32
C HIS A 91 0.09 16.48 -4.18
N ASN A 92 0.33 15.27 -3.68
CA ASN A 92 1.69 14.75 -3.49
C ASN A 92 1.96 13.70 -4.55
N MET A 93 3.04 13.89 -5.32
CA MET A 93 3.48 12.90 -6.29
C MET A 93 4.70 12.15 -5.76
N SER A 94 4.73 10.85 -5.98
CA SER A 94 5.86 10.00 -5.67
C SER A 94 6.14 9.06 -6.84
N ASN A 95 7.13 8.20 -6.67
CA ASN A 95 7.47 7.11 -7.57
C ASN A 95 7.26 5.80 -6.80
N TRP A 96 6.60 4.83 -7.43
CA TRP A 96 6.30 3.54 -6.80
C TRP A 96 7.55 2.80 -6.32
N GLY A 97 8.63 2.82 -7.11
CA GLY A 97 9.95 2.28 -6.74
C GLY A 97 10.55 3.00 -5.53
N CYS A 98 10.47 4.33 -5.48
CA CYS A 98 10.98 5.11 -4.35
C CYS A 98 10.20 4.80 -3.05
N LEU A 99 8.86 4.76 -3.11
CA LEU A 99 8.03 4.36 -1.96
C LEU A 99 8.38 2.94 -1.49
N TYR A 100 8.48 2.00 -2.42
CA TYR A 100 8.85 0.62 -2.10
C TYR A 100 10.20 0.54 -1.37
N LEU A 101 11.23 1.24 -1.86
CA LEU A 101 12.57 1.23 -1.27
C LEU A 101 12.62 1.93 0.09
N ILE A 102 11.93 3.06 0.26
CA ILE A 102 11.77 3.72 1.57
C ILE A 102 11.09 2.78 2.56
N LEU A 103 10.03 2.09 2.13
CA LEU A 103 9.30 1.17 2.99
C LEU A 103 10.13 -0.07 3.35
N ARG A 104 10.88 -0.66 2.41
CA ARG A 104 11.81 -1.76 2.69
C ARG A 104 12.90 -1.33 3.67
N ALA A 105 13.50 -0.16 3.48
CA ALA A 105 14.49 0.39 4.42
C ALA A 105 13.94 0.49 5.86
N ASN A 106 12.70 0.95 6.02
CA ASN A 106 12.05 1.00 7.34
C ASN A 106 11.60 -0.37 7.88
N PHE A 107 11.14 -1.25 7.00
CA PHE A 107 10.57 -2.53 7.34
C PHE A 107 11.65 -3.53 7.72
N ASP A 108 12.48 -3.96 6.78
CA ASP A 108 13.48 -5.02 6.97
C ASP A 108 14.93 -4.52 6.94
N GLY A 109 15.14 -3.21 6.92
CA GLY A 109 16.50 -2.64 6.92
C GLY A 109 17.23 -2.82 5.60
N MET A 110 16.50 -2.96 4.49
CA MET A 110 17.10 -3.09 3.16
C MET A 110 17.77 -1.78 2.74
N ALA A 111 19.10 -1.80 2.56
CA ALA A 111 19.83 -0.73 1.93
C ALA A 111 19.60 -0.71 0.41
N SER A 112 19.56 0.48 -0.19
CA SER A 112 19.33 0.68 -1.62
C SER A 112 19.96 1.98 -2.12
N GLU A 113 19.90 2.25 -3.43
CA GLU A 113 20.28 3.56 -3.97
C GLU A 113 19.44 4.70 -3.37
N THR A 114 18.16 4.47 -3.09
CA THR A 114 17.26 5.47 -2.50
C THR A 114 17.55 5.70 -1.03
N VAL A 115 17.83 4.63 -0.28
CA VAL A 115 18.17 4.70 1.15
C VAL A 115 19.42 3.86 1.40
N PRO A 116 20.63 4.44 1.28
CA PRO A 116 21.87 3.70 1.45
C PRO A 116 22.06 3.20 2.88
N CYS A 117 21.49 3.91 3.85
CA CYS A 117 21.75 3.73 5.28
C CYS A 117 20.40 3.65 6.00
N PRO A 118 19.78 2.47 5.98
CA PRO A 118 18.46 2.27 6.53
C PRO A 118 18.47 2.49 8.05
N PRO A 119 17.38 3.04 8.62
CA PRO A 119 17.30 3.27 10.06
C PRO A 119 17.33 1.93 10.82
N PRO A 120 17.98 1.87 12.00
CA PRO A 120 17.94 0.66 12.82
C PRO A 120 16.51 0.38 13.32
N PRO A 121 16.18 -0.89 13.63
CA PRO A 121 14.92 -1.22 14.29
C PRO A 121 14.84 -0.52 15.65
N LYS A 122 13.63 -0.09 16.04
CA LYS A 122 13.38 0.45 17.38
C LYS A 122 13.29 -0.69 18.38
N PRO A 123 13.66 -0.50 19.66
CA PRO A 123 13.53 -1.55 20.69
C PRO A 123 12.11 -2.09 20.88
N THR A 124 11.10 -1.31 20.54
CA THR A 124 9.67 -1.68 20.62
C THR A 124 9.14 -2.34 19.34
N ASP A 125 9.95 -2.41 18.28
CA ASP A 125 9.51 -3.05 17.04
C ASP A 125 9.38 -4.56 17.21
N GLY A 126 8.41 -5.16 16.53
CA GLY A 126 8.35 -6.60 16.38
C GLY A 126 9.37 -7.12 15.37
N ASN A 127 9.64 -8.43 15.41
CA ASN A 127 10.55 -9.07 14.46
C ASN A 127 9.91 -9.16 13.08
N VAL A 128 10.69 -8.91 12.04
CA VAL A 128 10.17 -8.96 10.67
C VAL A 128 10.99 -9.84 9.76
N GLU A 129 10.33 -10.35 8.72
CA GLU A 129 10.97 -11.11 7.66
C GLU A 129 10.30 -10.81 6.32
N TYR A 130 11.09 -10.47 5.31
CA TYR A 130 10.62 -10.32 3.93
C TYR A 130 11.11 -11.51 3.10
N ARG A 131 10.18 -12.35 2.62
CA ARG A 131 10.49 -13.53 1.82
C ARG A 131 10.07 -13.32 0.36
N GLY A 132 11.03 -12.97 -0.48
CA GLY A 132 10.86 -12.94 -1.94
C GLY A 132 10.77 -14.35 -2.54
N GLY A 133 10.15 -14.45 -3.72
CA GLY A 133 9.95 -15.71 -4.44
C GLY A 133 8.96 -16.68 -3.79
N LYS A 134 8.12 -16.24 -2.84
CA LYS A 134 7.14 -17.10 -2.15
C LYS A 134 5.74 -16.84 -2.68
N ARG A 135 5.26 -17.73 -3.54
CA ARG A 135 3.90 -17.64 -4.10
C ARG A 135 2.92 -18.41 -3.24
N VAL A 136 1.96 -17.72 -2.64
CA VAL A 136 0.90 -18.34 -1.83
C VAL A 136 -0.02 -19.21 -2.70
N THR A 137 -0.31 -20.40 -2.22
CA THR A 137 -1.13 -21.43 -2.88
C THR A 137 -2.32 -21.89 -2.05
N GLY A 138 -2.32 -21.64 -0.73
CA GLY A 138 -3.41 -22.05 0.15
C GLY A 138 -3.51 -21.19 1.40
N VAL A 139 -4.73 -20.99 1.88
CA VAL A 139 -5.02 -20.32 3.15
C VAL A 139 -6.08 -21.14 3.87
N SER A 140 -5.85 -21.49 5.13
CA SER A 140 -6.82 -22.20 5.96
C SER A 140 -6.76 -21.72 7.40
N TYR A 141 -7.90 -21.72 8.09
CA TYR A 141 -7.99 -21.36 9.51
C TYR A 141 -8.04 -22.63 10.37
N ASN A 142 -7.29 -22.65 11.47
CA ASN A 142 -7.33 -23.70 12.49
C ASN A 142 -8.05 -23.14 13.74
N PRO A 143 -9.33 -23.50 13.96
CA PRO A 143 -10.12 -23.00 15.08
C PRO A 143 -9.58 -23.42 16.46
N GLU A 144 -8.97 -24.61 16.57
CA GLU A 144 -8.45 -25.12 17.85
C GLU A 144 -7.26 -24.30 18.35
N LYS A 145 -6.45 -23.80 17.42
CA LYS A 145 -5.25 -23.01 17.72
C LYS A 145 -5.48 -21.51 17.61
N GLY A 146 -6.60 -21.08 17.02
CA GLY A 146 -6.85 -19.67 16.70
C GLY A 146 -5.84 -19.10 15.69
N LEU A 147 -5.29 -19.94 14.80
CA LEU A 147 -4.24 -19.55 13.86
C LEU A 147 -4.66 -19.79 12.42
N VAL A 148 -4.23 -18.90 11.52
CA VAL A 148 -4.34 -19.07 10.07
C VAL A 148 -3.05 -19.68 9.54
N ARG A 149 -3.16 -20.77 8.79
CA ARG A 149 -2.07 -21.40 8.04
C ARG A 149 -2.06 -20.87 6.60
N VAL A 150 -0.89 -20.41 6.16
CA VAL A 150 -0.63 -19.99 4.78
C VAL A 150 0.35 -20.97 4.16
N GLN A 151 -0.03 -21.53 3.02
CA GLN A 151 0.77 -22.45 2.20
C GLN A 151 1.33 -21.67 1.02
N PHE A 152 2.59 -21.93 0.68
CA PHE A 152 3.25 -21.27 -0.43
C PHE A 152 4.26 -22.20 -1.09
N VAL A 153 4.55 -21.89 -2.35
CA VAL A 153 5.60 -22.52 -3.15
C VAL A 153 6.73 -21.51 -3.32
N ASP A 154 7.97 -21.95 -3.13
CA ASP A 154 9.15 -21.22 -3.59
C ASP A 154 9.20 -21.28 -5.12
N VAL A 155 9.13 -20.12 -5.78
CA VAL A 155 9.10 -20.05 -7.25
C VAL A 155 10.43 -20.40 -7.91
N THR A 156 11.53 -20.41 -7.15
CA THR A 156 12.87 -20.75 -7.64
C THR A 156 13.17 -22.23 -7.44
N THR A 157 12.78 -22.82 -6.29
CA THR A 157 13.08 -24.22 -5.96
C THR A 157 11.91 -25.18 -6.20
N ALA A 158 10.71 -24.65 -6.42
CA ALA A 158 9.44 -25.38 -6.46
C ALA A 158 9.08 -26.12 -5.15
N GLU A 159 9.79 -25.84 -4.05
CA GLU A 159 9.50 -26.44 -2.75
C GLU A 159 8.23 -25.87 -2.13
N GLU A 160 7.39 -26.75 -1.61
CA GLU A 160 6.20 -26.38 -0.85
C GLU A 160 6.53 -26.19 0.63
N SER A 161 5.97 -25.14 1.22
CA SER A 161 6.11 -24.88 2.65
C SER A 161 4.87 -24.17 3.20
N SER A 162 4.84 -23.97 4.52
CA SER A 162 3.76 -23.26 5.18
C SER A 162 4.22 -22.54 6.42
N VAL A 163 3.53 -21.45 6.75
CA VAL A 163 3.67 -20.69 7.99
C VAL A 163 2.31 -20.47 8.63
N THR A 164 2.29 -20.21 9.94
CA THR A 164 1.06 -19.92 10.69
C THR A 164 1.18 -18.59 11.42
N ALA A 165 0.08 -17.84 11.52
CA ALA A 165 0.01 -16.59 12.27
C ALA A 165 -1.40 -16.36 12.83
N GLU A 166 -1.53 -15.45 13.79
CA GLU A 166 -2.82 -15.03 14.36
C GLU A 166 -3.66 -14.26 13.33
N MET A 167 -3.01 -13.57 12.38
CA MET A 167 -3.66 -12.79 11.34
C MET A 167 -2.96 -12.95 9.99
N VAL A 168 -3.75 -12.98 8.92
CA VAL A 168 -3.26 -12.90 7.53
C VAL A 168 -3.89 -11.69 6.85
N ILE A 169 -3.06 -10.93 6.13
CA ILE A 169 -3.49 -9.77 5.33
C ILE A 169 -3.24 -10.08 3.86
N ALA A 170 -4.31 -10.09 3.07
CA ALA A 170 -4.22 -10.18 1.61
C ALA A 170 -3.89 -8.81 1.01
N ALA A 171 -2.69 -8.66 0.46
CA ALA A 171 -2.17 -7.45 -0.19
C ALA A 171 -1.48 -7.77 -1.53
N ASP A 172 -1.92 -8.84 -2.20
CA ASP A 172 -1.33 -9.43 -3.41
C ASP A 172 -1.90 -8.84 -4.73
N GLY A 173 -2.44 -7.63 -4.64
CA GLY A 173 -2.79 -6.80 -5.78
C GLY A 173 -4.09 -7.18 -6.50
N VAL A 174 -4.29 -6.58 -7.67
CA VAL A 174 -5.54 -6.69 -8.44
C VAL A 174 -5.89 -8.14 -8.79
N HIS A 175 -4.89 -8.98 -9.08
CA HIS A 175 -5.08 -10.38 -9.43
C HIS A 175 -5.05 -11.35 -8.23
N SER A 176 -5.27 -10.83 -7.02
CA SER A 176 -5.18 -11.54 -5.73
C SER A 176 -5.52 -13.03 -5.79
N THR A 177 -4.54 -13.83 -5.42
CA THR A 177 -4.67 -15.27 -5.21
C THR A 177 -5.46 -15.56 -3.94
N VAL A 178 -5.21 -14.82 -2.86
CA VAL A 178 -5.95 -15.03 -1.60
C VAL A 178 -7.44 -14.82 -1.78
N ARG A 179 -7.84 -13.78 -2.54
CA ARG A 179 -9.25 -13.52 -2.86
C ARG A 179 -9.91 -14.70 -3.60
N LYS A 180 -9.19 -15.32 -4.54
CA LYS A 180 -9.66 -16.52 -5.26
C LYS A 180 -9.78 -17.72 -4.33
N LEU A 181 -8.79 -17.94 -3.45
CA LEU A 181 -8.80 -19.04 -2.47
C LEU A 181 -9.99 -18.94 -1.50
N LEU A 182 -10.35 -17.72 -1.10
CA LEU A 182 -11.50 -17.45 -0.24
C LEU A 182 -12.84 -17.34 -1.00
N GLN A 183 -12.83 -17.54 -2.33
CA GLN A 183 -14.01 -17.48 -3.20
C GLN A 183 -14.79 -16.16 -3.08
N ILE A 184 -14.07 -15.05 -2.89
CA ILE A 184 -14.68 -13.74 -2.73
C ILE A 184 -14.98 -13.16 -4.13
N PRO A 185 -16.25 -12.85 -4.44
CA PRO A 185 -16.63 -12.45 -5.79
C PRO A 185 -16.07 -11.08 -6.15
N THR A 186 -15.56 -10.95 -7.37
CA THR A 186 -15.15 -9.67 -7.96
C THR A 186 -15.56 -9.57 -9.42
N ARG A 187 -15.94 -8.37 -9.85
CA ARG A 187 -16.22 -8.07 -11.25
C ARG A 187 -15.13 -7.14 -11.78
N GLU A 188 -14.37 -7.64 -12.74
CA GLU A 188 -13.47 -6.81 -13.55
C GLU A 188 -14.22 -6.43 -14.83
N THR A 189 -14.27 -5.15 -15.17
CA THR A 189 -14.87 -4.68 -16.43
C THR A 189 -13.86 -3.79 -17.12
N TYR A 190 -13.47 -4.18 -18.33
CA TYR A 190 -12.54 -3.40 -19.14
C TYR A 190 -13.19 -2.07 -19.53
N ALA A 191 -12.46 -0.97 -19.34
CA ALA A 191 -12.97 0.39 -19.61
C ALA A 191 -12.98 0.76 -21.10
N GLY A 192 -12.46 -0.09 -21.99
CA GLY A 192 -12.44 0.16 -23.44
C GLY A 192 -11.19 0.90 -23.95
N ALA A 193 -10.34 1.43 -23.05
CA ALA A 193 -9.16 2.21 -23.41
C ALA A 193 -7.88 1.67 -22.75
N PRO A 194 -6.81 1.38 -23.53
CA PRO A 194 -5.50 1.09 -22.97
C PRO A 194 -4.79 2.38 -22.55
N GLU A 195 -4.07 2.34 -21.43
CA GLU A 195 -3.14 3.40 -21.03
C GLU A 195 -1.76 3.09 -21.61
N HIS A 196 -1.28 3.89 -22.57
CA HIS A 196 0.08 3.76 -23.08
C HIS A 196 1.03 4.63 -22.27
N ARG A 197 2.00 4.00 -21.62
CA ARG A 197 3.09 4.67 -20.91
C ARG A 197 4.36 4.53 -21.76
N PRO A 198 4.94 5.61 -22.29
CA PRO A 198 6.18 5.51 -23.04
C PRO A 198 7.27 4.93 -22.13
N ALA A 199 7.92 3.87 -22.58
CA ALA A 199 9.13 3.38 -21.92
C ALA A 199 10.16 4.51 -21.97
N GLY A 200 10.70 4.92 -20.82
CA GLY A 200 11.75 5.92 -20.77
C GLY A 200 12.87 5.50 -21.72
N THR A 201 13.09 6.27 -22.79
CA THR A 201 14.21 6.03 -23.70
C THR A 201 15.48 6.29 -22.90
N GLY A 202 16.23 5.23 -22.60
CA GLY A 202 17.54 5.30 -21.95
C GLY A 202 18.59 5.97 -22.84
N GLN A 203 18.41 7.25 -23.18
CA GLN A 203 19.48 8.08 -23.74
C GLN A 203 20.24 8.78 -22.60
N PRO A 204 21.58 8.71 -22.57
CA PRO A 204 22.40 9.45 -21.63
C PRO A 204 22.43 10.92 -22.06
N GLY A 205 21.37 11.67 -21.76
CA GLY A 205 21.22 13.04 -22.20
C GLY A 205 20.28 13.85 -21.29
N GLY A 206 20.85 14.44 -20.24
CA GLY A 206 20.50 15.80 -19.84
C GLY A 206 19.11 16.12 -19.25
N MET A 207 18.31 15.14 -18.81
CA MET A 207 17.22 15.41 -17.86
C MET A 207 17.42 14.53 -16.64
N GLY A 208 17.72 15.18 -15.51
CA GLY A 208 17.98 14.52 -14.23
C GLY A 208 16.83 13.61 -13.82
N ARG A 209 17.17 12.48 -13.21
CA ARG A 209 16.27 11.57 -12.50
C ARG A 209 15.31 12.39 -11.61
N ALA A 210 14.13 12.71 -12.12
CA ALA A 210 13.06 13.33 -11.33
C ALA A 210 12.34 12.22 -10.57
N GLY A 211 13.00 11.69 -9.55
CA GLY A 211 12.50 10.57 -8.77
C GLY A 211 13.38 10.36 -7.56
N CYS A 212 13.07 11.09 -6.49
CA CYS A 212 13.82 11.13 -5.22
C CYS A 212 15.25 11.68 -5.40
N SER A 213 15.60 12.70 -4.62
CA SER A 213 16.95 13.28 -4.64
C SER A 213 17.98 12.16 -4.41
N VAL A 214 18.90 12.00 -5.36
CA VAL A 214 20.02 11.06 -5.25
C VAL A 214 20.79 11.39 -3.97
N PRO A 215 21.20 10.40 -3.16
CA PRO A 215 21.98 10.67 -1.95
C PRO A 215 23.22 11.49 -2.31
N THR A 216 23.48 12.55 -1.55
CA THR A 216 24.69 13.35 -1.71
C THR A 216 25.91 12.51 -1.30
N ALA A 217 27.12 12.97 -1.64
CA ALA A 217 28.35 12.34 -1.14
C ALA A 217 28.40 12.32 0.39
N ASP A 218 27.81 13.34 1.03
CA ASP A 218 27.73 13.48 2.49
C ASP A 218 26.81 12.43 3.12
N ASP A 219 25.66 12.13 2.51
CA ASP A 219 24.76 11.05 2.94
C ASP A 219 25.50 9.71 3.00
N ARG A 220 26.43 9.45 2.07
CA ARG A 220 27.21 8.19 2.00
C ARG A 220 28.38 8.18 2.98
N ALA A 221 28.94 9.34 3.31
CA ALA A 221 30.05 9.47 4.25
C ALA A 221 29.59 9.30 5.71
N ALA A 222 28.40 9.82 6.06
CA ALA A 222 27.81 9.69 7.39
C ALA A 222 27.66 8.22 7.84
N CYS A 223 27.48 7.31 6.89
CA CYS A 223 27.29 5.88 7.17
C CYS A 223 28.56 5.14 7.56
N ARG A 224 29.74 5.75 7.37
CA ARG A 224 31.03 5.16 7.75
C ARG A 224 31.51 5.59 9.14
N GLY A 225 30.82 6.54 9.79
CA GLY A 225 31.28 7.15 11.04
C GLY A 225 30.60 6.67 12.33
N GLY A 226 29.59 5.80 12.25
CA GLY A 226 28.78 5.41 13.40
C GLY A 226 29.34 4.21 14.18
N ASP A 227 30.49 4.37 14.82
CA ASP A 227 30.95 3.39 15.83
C ASP A 227 31.58 4.05 17.08
N GLN A 228 31.41 5.36 17.26
CA GLN A 228 31.86 6.06 18.46
C GLN A 228 30.77 7.03 18.94
N ASP A 229 30.49 6.95 20.24
CA ASP A 229 29.71 7.88 21.08
C ASP A 229 28.18 7.71 21.12
N ALA A 230 27.75 6.67 21.84
CA ALA A 230 26.43 6.63 22.47
C ALA A 230 26.55 6.98 23.96
N GLU A 231 26.49 8.27 24.31
CA GLU A 231 26.29 8.72 25.69
C GLU A 231 25.13 9.72 25.81
N ALA A 232 24.15 9.30 26.61
CA ALA A 232 23.13 10.04 27.36
C ALA A 232 22.57 11.39 26.85
N VAL A 233 21.27 11.40 26.51
CA VAL A 233 20.39 12.54 26.85
C VAL A 233 19.09 12.01 27.46
N ARG A 234 18.82 12.44 28.69
CA ARG A 234 17.63 12.16 29.49
C ARG A 234 16.43 13.00 29.03
N ASP A 235 15.28 12.33 28.96
CA ASP A 235 13.93 12.68 29.43
C ASP A 235 13.53 14.17 29.58
N GLN A 236 12.50 14.57 28.83
CA GLN A 236 11.33 15.29 29.40
C GLN A 236 10.05 14.86 28.66
N GLY A 237 9.14 14.21 29.40
CA GLY A 237 7.87 13.73 28.89
C GLY A 237 6.82 14.79 28.57
N ARG A 238 5.79 14.33 27.85
CA ARG A 238 4.39 14.78 27.94
C ARG A 238 3.49 13.68 27.42
N GLY A 239 2.62 13.17 28.29
CA GLY A 239 1.61 12.18 27.95
C GLY A 239 0.50 12.77 27.08
N SER A 240 -0.03 11.94 26.19
CA SER A 240 -1.43 12.04 25.78
C SER A 240 -1.95 10.66 25.42
N THR A 241 -2.94 10.22 26.19
CA THR A 241 -3.78 9.05 25.96
C THR A 241 -4.92 9.47 25.04
N VAL A 242 -5.03 8.89 23.83
CA VAL A 242 -6.27 8.95 23.02
C VAL A 242 -6.54 7.61 22.36
N GLN A 243 -7.46 6.88 23.00
CA GLN A 243 -8.58 6.09 22.49
C GLN A 243 -8.43 5.34 21.15
N HIS A 244 -8.25 4.02 21.27
CA HIS A 244 -8.73 3.02 20.31
C HIS A 244 -10.27 2.98 20.34
N ALA A 245 -10.99 3.54 19.36
CA ALA A 245 -12.36 3.11 18.98
C ALA A 245 -12.99 3.89 17.80
N GLU A 246 -12.29 4.21 16.70
CA GLU A 246 -12.96 4.81 15.53
C GLU A 246 -12.36 4.35 14.19
N PHE A 247 -12.51 3.07 13.83
CA PHE A 247 -12.07 2.60 12.50
C PHE A 247 -13.12 1.80 11.70
N LEU A 248 -14.22 1.35 12.31
CA LEU A 248 -15.24 0.55 11.58
C LEU A 248 -16.39 1.37 10.97
N ARG A 249 -16.36 2.71 11.03
CA ARG A 249 -17.48 3.55 10.59
C ARG A 249 -17.23 4.45 9.37
N TRP A 250 -16.04 4.43 8.77
CA TRP A 250 -15.66 5.43 7.76
C TRP A 250 -15.31 4.84 6.39
N ALA A 251 -16.05 3.81 5.95
CA ALA A 251 -15.91 3.19 4.62
C ALA A 251 -16.99 3.64 3.61
N SER A 252 -17.79 4.67 3.91
CA SER A 252 -18.97 5.02 3.12
C SER A 252 -19.10 6.51 2.77
N GLY A 253 -17.99 7.23 2.60
CA GLY A 253 -18.05 8.64 2.22
C GLY A 253 -16.88 9.11 1.36
N VAL A 254 -17.20 9.55 0.14
CA VAL A 254 -16.42 10.41 -0.77
C VAL A 254 -15.51 9.71 -1.80
N GLY A 255 -16.05 9.58 -3.02
CA GLY A 255 -15.47 10.19 -4.23
C GLY A 255 -14.21 9.58 -4.85
N GLY A 256 -14.40 8.65 -5.79
CA GLY A 256 -13.70 8.67 -7.09
C GLY A 256 -12.16 8.75 -7.07
N GLY A 257 -11.50 7.79 -6.44
CA GLY A 257 -10.10 7.48 -6.68
C GLY A 257 -9.90 5.98 -6.50
N CYS A 258 -9.49 5.27 -7.56
CA CYS A 258 -9.19 3.84 -7.48
C CYS A 258 -7.98 3.61 -6.58
N VAL A 259 -8.22 3.45 -5.28
CA VAL A 259 -7.33 2.77 -4.36
C VAL A 259 -8.04 1.49 -3.93
N TYR A 260 -7.76 0.39 -4.62
CA TYR A 260 -8.23 -0.93 -4.21
C TYR A 260 -7.39 -1.42 -3.03
N ASN A 261 -7.70 -0.99 -1.82
CA ASN A 261 -7.22 -1.65 -0.60
C ASN A 261 -8.39 -2.40 0.04
N LEU A 262 -8.55 -3.66 -0.35
CA LEU A 262 -9.39 -4.61 0.38
C LEU A 262 -8.49 -5.42 1.31
N SER A 263 -8.20 -4.87 2.50
CA SER A 263 -7.55 -5.64 3.56
C SER A 263 -8.60 -6.50 4.25
N ILE A 264 -8.60 -7.80 3.95
CA ILE A 264 -9.43 -8.77 4.66
C ILE A 264 -8.60 -9.30 5.82
N ALA A 265 -8.99 -8.91 7.04
CA ALA A 265 -8.46 -9.50 8.26
C ALA A 265 -9.31 -10.73 8.61
N LEU A 266 -8.68 -11.91 8.63
CA LEU A 266 -9.28 -13.11 9.20
C LEU A 266 -8.86 -13.19 10.68
N GLY A 267 -9.82 -12.99 11.58
CA GLY A 267 -9.70 -13.07 13.03
C GLY A 267 -11.10 -13.05 13.65
N ASP A 268 -11.26 -13.66 14.82
CA ASP A 268 -12.59 -13.99 15.38
C ASP A 268 -13.58 -12.81 15.42
N GLY A 269 -14.77 -13.07 14.85
CA GLY A 269 -16.01 -12.41 15.26
C GLY A 269 -16.40 -11.11 14.55
N VAL A 270 -16.62 -11.13 13.22
CA VAL A 270 -17.56 -10.20 12.57
C VAL A 270 -18.49 -10.98 11.63
N ARG A 271 -19.77 -11.08 12.00
CA ARG A 271 -20.83 -11.60 11.13
C ARG A 271 -20.97 -10.70 9.92
N ALA A 272 -20.83 -11.27 8.72
CA ALA A 272 -21.19 -10.61 7.46
C ALA A 272 -22.71 -10.37 7.43
N GLY A 273 -23.13 -9.14 7.73
CA GLY A 273 -24.47 -8.66 7.41
C GLY A 273 -24.51 -8.31 5.93
N GLY A 274 -25.09 -9.18 5.11
CA GLY A 274 -25.34 -8.89 3.70
C GLY A 274 -26.38 -7.78 3.57
N ALA A 275 -25.99 -6.62 3.03
CA ALA A 275 -26.92 -5.65 2.50
C ALA A 275 -27.16 -5.99 1.02
N ALA A 276 -28.29 -6.65 0.73
CA ALA A 276 -28.82 -6.77 -0.60
C ALA A 276 -29.38 -5.41 -1.02
N CYS A 277 -28.73 -4.73 -1.97
CA CYS A 277 -29.37 -3.63 -2.70
C CYS A 277 -30.27 -4.24 -3.78
N LEU A 278 -31.56 -4.37 -3.48
CA LEU A 278 -32.62 -4.56 -4.46
C LEU A 278 -32.59 -3.38 -5.44
N ALA A 279 -32.37 -3.67 -6.71
CA ALA A 279 -32.64 -2.73 -7.79
C ALA A 279 -34.15 -2.72 -8.03
N ASP A 280 -34.84 -1.70 -7.53
CA ASP A 280 -36.26 -1.52 -7.81
C ASP A 280 -36.40 -0.79 -9.15
N GLY A 281 -36.66 -1.59 -10.19
CA GLY A 281 -37.11 -1.11 -11.48
C GLY A 281 -38.63 -1.02 -11.46
N SER A 282 -39.18 0.18 -11.24
CA SER A 282 -40.60 0.46 -11.44
C SER A 282 -40.79 1.42 -12.62
N SER A 283 -41.22 0.80 -13.72
CA SER A 283 -42.02 1.38 -14.79
C SER A 283 -43.15 2.25 -14.23
N LEU A 284 -43.34 3.45 -14.80
CA LEU A 284 -44.61 4.16 -14.76
C LEU A 284 -45.01 4.56 -16.17
N ALA A 285 -45.87 3.74 -16.75
CA ALA A 285 -46.72 4.06 -17.87
C ALA A 285 -47.87 4.99 -17.43
N GLY A 286 -48.30 5.86 -18.35
CA GLY A 286 -49.70 6.22 -18.56
C GLY A 286 -50.35 7.20 -17.58
N ARG A 287 -50.59 8.43 -18.06
CA ARG A 287 -51.83 9.15 -17.75
C ARG A 287 -52.38 9.81 -19.01
N ASP A 288 -53.47 9.23 -19.50
CA ASP A 288 -54.45 9.89 -20.33
C ASP A 288 -55.10 11.05 -19.57
N HIS A 289 -55.37 12.15 -20.28
CA HIS A 289 -56.60 12.91 -20.08
C HIS A 289 -57.03 13.54 -21.41
N ALA A 290 -58.15 13.04 -21.92
CA ALA A 290 -58.93 13.62 -22.99
C ALA A 290 -59.89 14.70 -22.44
N ALA A 291 -59.97 15.83 -23.15
CA ALA A 291 -61.14 16.69 -23.40
C ALA A 291 -60.63 17.79 -24.36
N GLY A 292 -61.22 18.14 -25.50
CA GLY A 292 -62.60 18.10 -25.95
C GLY A 292 -62.97 19.50 -26.47
N ALA A 293 -63.57 19.57 -27.66
CA ALA A 293 -64.13 20.73 -28.38
C ALA A 293 -63.12 21.63 -29.15
N GLY A 294 -63.35 22.00 -30.41
CA GLY A 294 -64.48 21.75 -31.30
C GLY A 294 -64.34 22.53 -32.61
N ARG A 295 -65.00 21.98 -33.65
CA ARG A 295 -65.41 22.55 -34.95
C ARG A 295 -64.33 23.04 -35.92
#